data_AF-A0A3D0XZF3-F1
#
_entry.id   AF-A0A3D0XZF3-F1
#
_cell.length_a   1.000
_cell.length_b   1.000
_cell.length_c   1.000
_cell.angle_alpha   90.00
_cell.angle_beta   90.00
_cell.angle_gamma   90.00
#
_symmetry.space_group_name_H-M   'P 1'
#
loop_
_entity.id
_entity.type
_entity.pdbx_description
1 polymer ?
#
loop_
_entity_poly.entity_id
_entity_poly.type
_entity_poly.pdbx_seq_one_letter_code
_entity_poly.pdbx_strand_id
1 'polypeptide(L)'
;MMEYEDNSNLTMMDGNATIKVIGVGGAGNNAVNRMLDLGIKSVEFIAVNTDRQALAKSKASTKIQIGEKITRGLGAGANPDIGAQSAEESKTELSEVLRGADMVFVTCGMGGGTGTGAAPIVAGLAKEMGILTIGVVTKPFTFEGKKRLAQAERGIEALKSKVDTLIVIPNDKLLQIIDRKTSMAEAFLMADDVLRQGVQGISDLITVTGTVNLDFADVKTIMLNTGMAHMGTGHASGENKAEDAAKEAIQSPLLETSIEGARGVIINITGGEDLGLQEVNTAAELIQRSVDPEANIIFGTVIDPNMSDEIKITVIATGFEDQDQIKTPGFD
;
A
#
# COMPACT_ATOMS: atom_id res chain seq x y z
N MET A 1 42.73 26.57 -3.05
CA MET A 1 41.68 26.41 -2.02
C MET A 1 40.55 25.70 -2.73
N MET A 2 40.26 24.46 -2.36
CA MET A 2 39.29 23.59 -3.04
C MET A 2 37.91 24.27 -3.04
N GLU A 3 37.30 24.34 -4.23
CA GLU A 3 35.88 24.66 -4.38
C GLU A 3 35.09 23.50 -3.76
N TYR A 4 34.24 23.84 -2.80
CA TYR A 4 33.20 22.94 -2.30
C TYR A 4 32.12 22.86 -3.38
N GLU A 5 32.07 21.74 -4.11
CA GLU A 5 30.91 21.41 -4.92
C GLU A 5 29.73 21.06 -3.99
N ASP A 6 28.69 21.87 -4.11
CA ASP A 6 27.40 21.72 -3.43
C ASP A 6 26.69 20.49 -3.99
N ASN A 7 26.68 19.41 -3.21
CA ASN A 7 26.24 18.08 -3.64
C ASN A 7 24.71 17.89 -3.51
N SER A 8 23.92 18.96 -3.62
CA SER A 8 22.47 18.96 -3.39
C SER A 8 21.62 18.67 -4.64
N ASN A 9 22.24 18.39 -5.79
CA ASN A 9 21.56 18.24 -7.09
C ASN A 9 21.74 16.86 -7.76
N LEU A 10 21.90 15.79 -6.98
CA LEU A 10 22.02 14.42 -7.53
C LEU A 10 20.69 13.72 -7.88
N THR A 11 19.54 14.39 -7.73
CA THR A 11 18.22 13.87 -8.12
C THR A 11 17.68 14.58 -9.36
N MET A 12 18.35 14.47 -10.49
CA MET A 12 17.80 14.78 -11.82
C MET A 12 18.69 14.11 -12.90
N MET A 13 18.50 12.81 -13.17
CA MET A 13 19.16 12.22 -14.36
C MET A 13 18.24 11.41 -15.29
N ASP A 14 17.14 10.80 -14.80
CA ASP A 14 16.35 9.89 -15.68
C ASP A 14 14.86 10.22 -15.84
N GLY A 15 14.34 11.30 -15.24
CA GLY A 15 12.92 11.69 -15.37
C GLY A 15 11.90 10.74 -14.72
N ASN A 16 12.36 9.68 -14.05
CA ASN A 16 11.52 8.70 -13.36
C ASN A 16 11.36 9.07 -11.87
N ALA A 17 10.14 8.94 -11.35
CA ALA A 17 9.85 9.15 -9.94
C ALA A 17 10.56 8.10 -9.07
N THR A 18 11.20 8.55 -7.98
CA THR A 18 11.89 7.68 -7.03
C THR A 18 10.89 7.12 -6.02
N ILE A 19 10.58 5.83 -6.13
CA ILE A 19 9.65 5.12 -5.26
C ILE A 19 10.41 4.31 -4.21
N LYS A 20 10.03 4.47 -2.95
CA LYS A 20 10.55 3.65 -1.84
C LYS A 20 9.44 2.90 -1.12
N VAL A 21 9.70 1.65 -0.73
CA VAL A 21 8.78 0.82 0.07
C VAL A 21 9.43 0.49 1.39
N ILE A 22 8.79 0.91 2.48
CA ILE A 22 9.26 0.74 3.84
C ILE A 22 8.38 -0.27 4.55
N GLY A 23 8.91 -1.49 4.72
CA GLY A 23 8.29 -2.53 5.53
C GLY A 23 8.60 -2.33 7.00
N VAL A 24 7.60 -2.06 7.83
CA VAL A 24 7.78 -1.78 9.26
C VAL A 24 7.29 -2.96 10.12
N GLY A 25 8.19 -3.50 10.94
CA GLY A 25 7.93 -4.67 11.80
C GLY A 25 7.85 -5.98 11.02
N GLY A 26 7.45 -7.06 11.70
CA GLY A 26 7.52 -8.43 11.15
C GLY A 26 6.74 -8.63 9.85
N ALA A 27 5.43 -8.35 9.84
CA ALA A 27 4.60 -8.49 8.64
C ALA A 27 5.03 -7.56 7.50
N GLY A 28 5.41 -6.30 7.81
CA GLY A 28 5.94 -5.39 6.80
C GLY A 28 7.25 -5.89 6.19
N ASN A 29 8.17 -6.42 6.99
CA ASN A 29 9.41 -7.02 6.49
C ASN A 29 9.14 -8.28 5.64
N ASN A 30 8.16 -9.11 6.01
CA ASN A 30 7.78 -10.28 5.21
C ASN A 30 7.20 -9.87 3.86
N ALA A 31 6.29 -8.89 3.84
CA ALA A 31 5.73 -8.34 2.61
C ALA A 31 6.84 -7.79 1.68
N VAL A 32 7.80 -7.02 2.23
CA VAL A 32 8.98 -6.55 1.48
C VAL A 32 9.81 -7.69 0.91
N ASN A 33 10.10 -8.73 1.71
CA ASN A 33 10.85 -9.88 1.22
C ASN A 33 10.12 -10.58 0.05
N ARG A 34 8.80 -10.67 0.13
CA ARG A 34 7.97 -11.26 -0.93
C ARG A 34 7.94 -10.41 -2.19
N MET A 35 7.87 -9.08 -2.06
CA MET A 35 7.97 -8.13 -3.18
C MET A 35 9.32 -8.29 -3.91
N LEU A 36 10.40 -8.47 -3.16
CA LEU A 36 11.73 -8.73 -3.72
C LEU A 36 11.82 -10.09 -4.42
N ASP A 37 11.25 -11.14 -3.83
CA ASP A 37 11.25 -12.49 -4.40
C ASP A 37 10.48 -12.58 -5.73
N LEU A 38 9.44 -11.75 -5.88
CA LEU A 38 8.66 -11.63 -7.11
C LEU A 38 9.22 -10.60 -8.10
N GLY A 39 10.33 -9.94 -7.76
CA GLY A 39 11.09 -9.10 -8.67
C GLY A 39 10.39 -7.80 -9.06
N ILE A 40 9.64 -7.15 -8.16
CA ILE A 40 9.12 -5.80 -8.40
C ILE A 40 10.29 -4.86 -8.70
N LYS A 41 10.26 -4.24 -9.88
CA LYS A 41 11.35 -3.40 -10.40
C LYS A 41 11.16 -1.95 -10.01
N SER A 42 12.23 -1.16 -10.14
CA SER A 42 12.19 0.31 -10.02
C SER A 42 11.67 0.86 -8.69
N VAL A 43 11.82 0.07 -7.63
CA VAL A 43 11.42 0.42 -6.26
C VAL A 43 12.58 0.11 -5.30
N GLU A 44 12.90 1.05 -4.41
CA GLU A 44 13.86 0.81 -3.32
C GLU A 44 13.15 0.16 -2.12
N PHE A 45 13.63 -1.00 -1.68
CA PHE A 45 13.05 -1.71 -0.54
C PHE A 45 13.85 -1.48 0.74
N ILE A 46 13.14 -1.05 1.79
CA ILE A 46 13.70 -0.77 3.11
C ILE A 46 12.95 -1.60 4.15
N ALA A 47 13.70 -2.28 5.01
CA ALA A 47 13.15 -2.99 6.16
C ALA A 47 13.47 -2.25 7.46
N VAL A 48 12.43 -1.96 8.26
CA VAL A 48 12.55 -1.30 9.56
C VAL A 48 12.04 -2.24 10.63
N ASN A 49 12.83 -2.52 11.67
CA ASN A 49 12.38 -3.37 12.78
C ASN A 49 13.12 -3.10 14.10
N THR A 50 12.46 -3.39 15.22
CA THR A 50 13.10 -3.43 16.55
C THR A 50 13.72 -4.80 16.86
N ASP A 51 13.32 -5.85 16.14
CA ASP A 51 13.86 -7.20 16.29
C ASP A 51 15.02 -7.43 15.32
N ARG A 52 16.22 -7.60 15.87
CA ARG A 52 17.45 -7.81 15.11
C ARG A 52 17.45 -9.15 14.36
N GLN A 53 16.84 -10.19 14.92
CA GLN A 53 16.80 -11.52 14.28
C GLN A 53 15.87 -11.51 13.07
N ALA A 54 14.74 -10.81 13.18
CA ALA A 54 13.84 -10.61 12.04
C ALA A 54 14.54 -9.81 10.93
N LEU A 55 15.23 -8.72 11.29
CA LEU A 55 15.93 -7.87 10.33
C LEU A 55 17.08 -8.59 9.61
N ALA A 56 17.81 -9.47 10.31
CA ALA A 56 18.86 -10.29 9.71
C ALA A 56 18.35 -11.23 8.60
N LYS A 57 17.08 -11.64 8.65
CA LYS A 57 16.43 -12.46 7.63
C LYS A 57 15.88 -11.63 6.46
N SER A 58 15.88 -10.31 6.55
CA SER A 58 15.36 -9.45 5.49
C SER A 58 16.31 -9.40 4.29
N LYS A 59 15.70 -9.52 3.11
CA LYS A 59 16.32 -9.44 1.79
C LYS A 59 16.48 -8.00 1.29
N ALA A 60 15.90 -7.03 2.00
CA ALA A 60 16.00 -5.61 1.66
C ALA A 60 17.47 -5.16 1.65
N SER A 61 17.82 -4.31 0.68
CA SER A 61 19.14 -3.69 0.57
C SER A 61 19.41 -2.79 1.77
N THR A 62 18.41 -2.03 2.19
CA THR A 62 18.48 -1.09 3.30
C THR A 62 17.73 -1.67 4.51
N LYS A 63 18.42 -1.75 5.66
CA LYS A 63 17.90 -2.34 6.90
C LYS A 63 18.15 -1.40 8.07
N ILE A 64 17.08 -1.00 8.74
CA ILE A 64 17.13 -0.04 9.85
C ILE A 64 16.67 -0.73 11.13
N GLN A 65 17.59 -0.88 12.07
CA GLN A 65 17.27 -1.41 13.40
C GLN A 65 16.89 -0.24 14.31
N ILE A 66 15.60 -0.10 14.60
CA ILE A 66 15.11 1.00 15.44
C ILE A 66 15.08 0.60 16.92
N GLY A 67 15.28 1.59 17.81
CA GLY A 67 15.14 1.42 19.26
C GLY A 67 16.15 0.46 19.88
N GLU A 68 17.41 0.51 19.45
CA GLU A 68 18.46 -0.37 19.99
C GLU A 68 18.66 -0.14 21.49
N LYS A 69 18.60 1.11 21.98
CA LYS A 69 18.76 1.40 23.42
C LYS A 69 17.56 0.93 24.24
N ILE A 70 16.36 1.01 23.67
CA ILE A 70 15.10 0.65 24.37
C ILE A 70 14.90 -0.86 24.40
N THR A 71 15.05 -1.53 23.25
CA THR A 71 14.66 -2.94 23.07
C THR A 71 15.84 -3.90 23.17
N ARG A 72 17.08 -3.40 23.06
CA ARG A 72 18.30 -4.21 22.92
C ARG A 72 18.25 -5.17 21.74
N GLY A 73 17.46 -4.84 20.71
CA GLY A 73 17.27 -5.66 19.51
C GLY A 73 16.35 -6.87 19.70
N LEU A 74 15.59 -6.94 20.79
CA LEU A 74 14.70 -8.05 21.13
C LEU A 74 13.24 -7.86 20.69
N GLY A 75 12.95 -6.74 20.01
CA GLY A 75 11.60 -6.40 19.59
C GLY A 75 10.78 -5.61 20.61
N ALA A 76 9.64 -5.08 20.17
CA ALA A 76 8.76 -4.22 20.97
C ALA A 76 7.74 -4.98 21.87
N GLY A 77 7.78 -6.32 21.92
CA GLY A 77 6.95 -7.11 22.84
C GLY A 77 5.43 -6.91 22.68
N ALA A 78 4.94 -6.70 21.46
CA ALA A 78 3.53 -6.36 21.17
C ALA A 78 3.03 -5.08 21.87
N ASN A 79 3.93 -4.17 22.25
CA ASN A 79 3.59 -2.86 22.79
C ASN A 79 3.84 -1.76 21.74
N PRO A 80 2.78 -1.13 21.20
CA PRO A 80 2.89 -0.02 20.25
C PRO A 80 3.70 1.17 20.78
N ASP A 81 3.61 1.48 22.08
CA ASP A 81 4.31 2.64 22.65
C ASP A 81 5.83 2.46 22.57
N ILE A 82 6.31 1.23 22.78
CA ILE A 82 7.73 0.88 22.59
C ILE A 82 8.12 1.01 21.12
N GLY A 83 7.25 0.58 20.19
CA GLY A 83 7.47 0.75 18.75
C GLY A 83 7.61 2.22 18.35
N ALA A 84 6.73 3.08 18.86
CA ALA A 84 6.76 4.52 18.59
C ALA A 84 8.02 5.18 19.18
N GLN A 85 8.36 4.90 20.44
CA GLN A 85 9.58 5.41 21.06
C GLN A 85 10.84 4.95 20.33
N SER A 86 10.85 3.70 19.83
CA SER A 86 11.96 3.15 19.05
C SER A 86 12.16 3.90 17.73
N ALA A 87 11.08 4.25 17.05
CA ALA A 87 11.13 5.03 15.83
C ALA A 87 11.59 6.47 16.10
N GLU A 88 11.11 7.10 17.17
CA GLU A 88 11.54 8.45 17.56
C GLU A 88 13.02 8.51 17.95
N GLU A 89 13.53 7.48 18.65
CA GLU A 89 14.97 7.33 18.94
C GLU A 89 15.81 7.35 17.65
N SER A 90 15.27 6.78 16.58
CA SER A 90 15.97 6.52 15.31
C SER A 90 15.55 7.49 14.21
N LYS A 91 14.95 8.63 14.57
CA LYS A 91 14.35 9.60 13.64
C LYS A 91 15.33 10.10 12.58
N THR A 92 16.58 10.37 12.97
CA THR A 92 17.63 10.86 12.06
C THR A 92 17.90 9.85 10.94
N GLU A 93 18.13 8.58 11.31
CA GLU A 93 18.41 7.50 10.37
C GLU A 93 17.22 7.22 9.44
N LEU A 94 15.99 7.23 9.99
CA LEU A 94 14.77 7.10 9.19
C LEU A 94 14.62 8.25 8.19
N SER A 95 14.93 9.49 8.61
CA SER A 95 14.86 10.66 7.75
C SER A 95 15.89 10.62 6.62
N GLU A 96 17.10 10.11 6.89
CA GLU A 96 18.15 9.97 5.88
C GLU A 96 17.75 8.99 4.78
N VAL A 97 17.16 7.85 5.15
CA VAL A 97 16.68 6.85 4.19
C VAL A 97 15.50 7.36 3.35
N LEU A 98 14.68 8.25 3.90
CA LEU A 98 13.56 8.86 3.18
C LEU A 98 13.98 9.91 2.14
N ARG A 99 15.21 10.45 2.23
CA ARG A 99 15.65 11.51 1.31
C ARG A 99 15.66 11.05 -0.14
N GLY A 100 15.29 11.98 -1.01
CA GLY A 100 15.26 11.79 -2.46
C GLY A 100 14.11 10.93 -2.98
N ALA A 101 13.18 10.48 -2.12
CA ALA A 101 11.97 9.82 -2.59
C ALA A 101 10.93 10.85 -3.05
N ASP A 102 10.29 10.60 -4.18
CA ASP A 102 9.09 11.32 -4.62
C ASP A 102 7.84 10.70 -3.99
N MET A 103 7.90 9.40 -3.72
CA MET A 103 6.80 8.59 -3.22
C MET A 103 7.29 7.51 -2.25
N VAL A 104 6.59 7.34 -1.15
CA VAL A 104 6.89 6.33 -0.13
C VAL A 104 5.65 5.52 0.20
N PHE A 105 5.79 4.20 0.12
CA PHE A 105 4.84 3.25 0.69
C PHE A 105 5.30 2.84 2.09
N VAL A 106 4.45 3.00 3.09
CA VAL A 106 4.67 2.46 4.44
C VAL A 106 3.77 1.25 4.60
N THR A 107 4.36 0.06 4.71
CA THR A 107 3.60 -1.19 4.84
C THR A 107 3.87 -1.89 6.16
N CYS A 108 2.80 -2.30 6.85
CA CYS A 108 2.90 -3.07 8.08
C CYS A 108 1.62 -3.87 8.38
N GLY A 109 1.75 -4.89 9.21
CA GLY A 109 0.61 -5.52 9.88
C GLY A 109 0.30 -4.82 11.19
N MET A 110 -0.93 -4.33 11.33
CA MET A 110 -1.38 -3.61 12.52
C MET A 110 -1.75 -4.57 13.66
N GLY A 111 -1.63 -4.06 14.90
CA GLY A 111 -1.90 -4.83 16.12
C GLY A 111 -0.66 -5.49 16.74
N GLY A 112 0.50 -5.40 16.08
CA GLY A 112 1.80 -5.68 16.70
C GLY A 112 2.30 -4.53 17.59
N GLY A 113 3.55 -4.62 18.04
CA GLY A 113 4.23 -3.52 18.73
C GLY A 113 4.94 -2.59 17.74
N THR A 114 5.88 -3.14 16.99
CA THR A 114 6.73 -2.37 16.06
C THR A 114 5.92 -1.72 14.94
N GLY A 115 5.20 -2.49 14.13
CA GLY A 115 4.43 -1.96 12.99
C GLY A 115 3.44 -0.88 13.40
N THR A 116 2.59 -1.19 14.39
CA THR A 116 1.55 -0.28 14.91
C THR A 116 2.11 1.03 15.46
N GLY A 117 3.25 1.00 16.17
CA GLY A 117 3.82 2.18 16.81
C GLY A 117 4.76 2.98 15.91
N ALA A 118 5.59 2.30 15.11
CA ALA A 118 6.61 2.94 14.30
C ALA A 118 6.09 3.43 12.94
N ALA A 119 5.10 2.76 12.32
CA ALA A 119 4.61 3.14 11.00
C ALA A 119 4.07 4.59 10.95
N PRO A 120 3.28 5.08 11.93
CA PRO A 120 2.84 6.48 11.95
C PRO A 120 3.98 7.49 12.03
N ILE A 121 5.07 7.15 12.73
CA ILE A 121 6.26 8.02 12.84
C ILE A 121 6.99 8.08 11.51
N VAL A 122 7.24 6.92 10.89
CA VAL A 122 7.89 6.83 9.56
C VAL A 122 7.08 7.58 8.50
N ALA A 123 5.76 7.37 8.47
CA ALA A 123 4.85 8.08 7.55
C ALA A 123 4.86 9.59 7.80
N GLY A 124 4.81 10.00 9.06
CA GLY A 124 4.87 11.42 9.45
C GLY A 124 6.13 12.10 8.96
N LEU A 125 7.30 11.45 9.08
CA LEU A 125 8.56 11.96 8.55
C LEU A 125 8.51 12.15 7.03
N ALA A 126 8.02 11.14 6.31
CA ALA A 126 7.92 11.21 4.85
C ALA A 126 7.01 12.37 4.42
N LYS A 127 5.85 12.50 5.06
CA LYS A 127 4.88 13.58 4.78
C LYS A 127 5.43 14.97 5.13
N GLU A 128 6.12 15.12 6.26
CA GLU A 128 6.80 16.36 6.65
C GLU A 128 7.89 16.78 5.65
N MET A 129 8.51 15.82 4.96
CA MET A 129 9.49 16.05 3.90
C MET A 129 8.84 16.36 2.53
N GLY A 130 7.51 16.40 2.43
CA GLY A 130 6.79 16.69 1.18
C GLY A 130 6.69 15.51 0.21
N ILE A 131 6.95 14.30 0.69
CA ILE A 131 6.92 13.06 -0.10
C ILE A 131 5.48 12.53 -0.15
N LEU A 132 5.01 12.09 -1.32
CA LEU A 132 3.69 11.45 -1.42
C LEU A 132 3.70 10.16 -0.61
N THR A 133 2.96 10.13 0.50
CA THR A 133 3.07 9.08 1.51
C THR A 133 1.81 8.23 1.53
N ILE A 134 1.95 6.94 1.20
CA ILE A 134 0.84 5.98 1.17
C ILE A 134 1.04 4.92 2.24
N GLY A 135 0.06 4.75 3.12
CA GLY A 135 0.01 3.63 4.06
C GLY A 135 -0.72 2.44 3.44
N VAL A 136 -0.11 1.26 3.45
CA VAL A 136 -0.76 0.00 3.03
C VAL A 136 -0.65 -1.00 4.17
N VAL A 137 -1.74 -1.20 4.90
CA VAL A 137 -1.70 -1.90 6.19
C VAL A 137 -2.78 -2.96 6.32
N THR A 138 -2.50 -4.02 7.08
CA THR A 138 -3.50 -5.07 7.37
C THR A 138 -4.04 -4.96 8.79
N LYS A 139 -5.35 -5.17 8.96
CA LYS A 139 -5.95 -5.46 10.28
C LYS A 139 -5.70 -6.94 10.61
N PRO A 140 -5.48 -7.29 11.89
CA PRO A 140 -5.25 -8.67 12.31
C PRO A 140 -6.50 -9.54 12.08
N PHE A 141 -6.32 -10.85 12.04
CA PHE A 141 -7.47 -11.76 12.05
C PHE A 141 -8.20 -11.69 13.39
N THR A 142 -9.52 -11.86 13.39
CA THR A 142 -10.33 -11.88 14.62
C THR A 142 -9.84 -12.93 15.63
N PHE A 143 -9.32 -14.08 15.15
CA PHE A 143 -8.78 -15.13 16.02
C PHE A 143 -7.50 -14.72 16.78
N GLU A 144 -6.77 -13.70 16.33
CA GLU A 144 -5.59 -13.21 17.04
C GLU A 144 -5.94 -12.44 18.32
N GLY A 145 -7.23 -12.14 18.51
CA GLY A 145 -7.79 -11.66 19.77
C GLY A 145 -8.06 -10.15 19.82
N LYS A 146 -9.03 -9.79 20.66
CA LYS A 146 -9.55 -8.41 20.79
C LYS A 146 -8.49 -7.37 21.14
N LYS A 147 -7.49 -7.74 21.94
CA LYS A 147 -6.40 -6.81 22.32
C LYS A 147 -5.61 -6.36 21.10
N ARG A 148 -5.29 -7.29 20.19
CA ARG A 148 -4.53 -7.02 18.96
C ARG A 148 -5.36 -6.16 18.00
N LEU A 149 -6.64 -6.45 17.85
CA LEU A 149 -7.56 -5.61 17.06
C LEU A 149 -7.67 -4.18 17.62
N ALA A 150 -7.85 -4.01 18.93
CA ALA A 150 -7.91 -2.69 19.55
C ALA A 150 -6.60 -1.90 19.43
N GLN A 151 -5.44 -2.57 19.42
CA GLN A 151 -4.16 -1.95 19.10
C GLN A 151 -4.10 -1.53 17.63
N ALA A 152 -4.60 -2.36 16.72
CA ALA A 152 -4.62 -2.07 15.29
C ALA A 152 -5.46 -0.83 14.97
N GLU A 153 -6.68 -0.73 15.49
CA GLU A 153 -7.56 0.42 15.25
C GLU A 153 -6.93 1.74 15.75
N ARG A 154 -6.29 1.73 16.92
CA ARG A 154 -5.55 2.91 17.41
C ARG A 154 -4.36 3.28 16.52
N GLY A 155 -3.64 2.29 16.01
CA GLY A 155 -2.50 2.52 15.10
C GLY A 155 -2.94 3.05 13.73
N ILE A 156 -4.06 2.55 13.21
CA ILE A 156 -4.68 3.00 11.96
C ILE A 156 -5.12 4.45 12.09
N GLU A 157 -5.78 4.81 13.18
CA GLU A 157 -6.21 6.20 13.43
C GLU A 157 -5.01 7.15 13.52
N ALA A 158 -3.95 6.75 14.24
CA ALA A 158 -2.72 7.52 14.31
C ALA A 158 -2.08 7.68 12.91
N LEU A 159 -2.06 6.61 12.11
CA LEU A 159 -1.48 6.60 10.77
C LEU A 159 -2.29 7.45 9.77
N LYS A 160 -3.63 7.45 9.87
CA LYS A 160 -4.53 8.21 8.98
C LYS A 160 -4.15 9.68 8.89
N SER A 161 -3.77 10.28 10.02
CA SER A 161 -3.33 11.69 10.08
C SER A 161 -1.91 11.95 9.53
N LYS A 162 -1.14 10.90 9.24
CA LYS A 162 0.29 10.95 8.89
C LYS A 162 0.58 10.51 7.45
N VAL A 163 -0.44 10.12 6.69
CA VAL A 163 -0.32 9.72 5.28
C VAL A 163 -1.18 10.63 4.40
N ASP A 164 -0.96 10.59 3.10
CA ASP A 164 -1.82 11.21 2.09
C ASP A 164 -3.00 10.29 1.74
N THR A 165 -2.69 9.00 1.57
CA THR A 165 -3.68 7.93 1.39
C THR A 165 -3.39 6.76 2.33
N LEU A 166 -4.43 6.17 2.90
CA LEU A 166 -4.37 4.97 3.73
C LEU A 166 -5.24 3.85 3.14
N ILE A 167 -4.60 2.77 2.72
CA ILE A 167 -5.27 1.53 2.30
C ILE A 167 -5.24 0.57 3.48
N VAL A 168 -6.43 0.20 3.96
CA VAL A 168 -6.60 -0.74 5.08
C VAL A 168 -7.23 -2.02 4.57
N ILE A 169 -6.56 -3.13 4.87
CA ILE A 169 -6.93 -4.46 4.37
C ILE A 169 -7.33 -5.33 5.57
N PRO A 170 -8.59 -5.75 5.69
CA PRO A 170 -8.99 -6.59 6.81
C PRO A 170 -8.62 -8.05 6.53
N ASN A 171 -7.71 -8.64 7.32
CA ASN A 171 -7.32 -10.05 7.12
C ASN A 171 -8.51 -11.01 7.25
N ASP A 172 -9.56 -10.67 8.00
CA ASP A 172 -10.77 -11.49 8.06
C ASP A 172 -11.50 -11.63 6.72
N LYS A 173 -11.31 -10.70 5.77
CA LYS A 173 -11.84 -10.84 4.42
C LYS A 173 -11.16 -11.97 3.65
N LEU A 174 -9.91 -12.28 3.99
CA LEU A 174 -9.21 -13.43 3.44
C LEU A 174 -9.89 -14.74 3.86
N LEU A 175 -10.54 -14.78 5.02
CA LEU A 175 -11.27 -15.98 5.47
C LEU A 175 -12.47 -16.33 4.57
N GLN A 176 -12.94 -15.38 3.76
CA GLN A 176 -14.08 -15.60 2.84
C GLN A 176 -13.65 -16.24 1.52
N ILE A 177 -12.38 -16.11 1.16
CA ILE A 177 -11.82 -16.58 -0.13
C ILE A 177 -11.00 -17.86 0.02
N ILE A 178 -10.69 -18.30 1.24
CA ILE A 178 -9.85 -19.47 1.49
C ILE A 178 -10.64 -20.78 1.63
N ASP A 179 -10.01 -21.88 1.23
CA ASP A 179 -10.52 -23.23 1.49
C ASP A 179 -10.46 -23.54 3.00
N ARG A 180 -11.40 -24.34 3.50
CA ARG A 180 -11.41 -24.81 4.89
C ARG A 180 -10.15 -25.58 5.30
N LYS A 181 -9.37 -26.07 4.33
CA LYS A 181 -8.11 -26.80 4.55
C LYS A 181 -6.87 -25.89 4.65
N THR A 182 -7.01 -24.60 4.36
CA THR A 182 -5.91 -23.64 4.43
C THR A 182 -5.31 -23.59 5.83
N SER A 183 -4.00 -23.75 5.91
CA SER A 183 -3.23 -23.68 7.15
C SER A 183 -3.01 -22.24 7.63
N MET A 184 -2.66 -22.05 8.91
CA MET A 184 -2.32 -20.72 9.42
C MET A 184 -1.14 -20.09 8.68
N ALA A 185 -0.15 -20.88 8.28
CA ALA A 185 1.01 -20.37 7.54
C ALA A 185 0.59 -19.81 6.17
N GLU A 186 -0.27 -20.53 5.45
CA GLU A 186 -0.82 -20.06 4.17
C GLU A 186 -1.68 -18.81 4.33
N ALA A 187 -2.48 -18.72 5.41
CA ALA A 187 -3.28 -17.53 5.69
C ALA A 187 -2.43 -16.26 5.87
N PHE A 188 -1.32 -16.35 6.61
CA PHE A 188 -0.39 -15.22 6.74
C PHE A 188 0.34 -14.89 5.43
N LEU A 189 0.70 -15.92 4.64
CA LEU A 189 1.28 -15.69 3.31
C LEU A 189 0.31 -14.97 2.37
N MET A 190 -0.99 -15.24 2.48
CA MET A 190 -2.01 -14.51 1.73
C MET A 190 -2.14 -13.06 2.21
N ALA A 191 -2.09 -12.81 3.51
CA ALA A 191 -2.07 -11.43 4.03
C ALA A 191 -0.85 -10.64 3.52
N ASP A 192 0.32 -11.27 3.49
CA ASP A 192 1.54 -10.68 2.92
C ASP A 192 1.38 -10.43 1.40
N ASP A 193 0.71 -11.34 0.68
CA ASP A 193 0.46 -11.15 -0.76
C ASP A 193 -0.47 -9.97 -1.03
N VAL A 194 -1.45 -9.72 -0.17
CA VAL A 194 -2.38 -8.60 -0.36
C VAL A 194 -1.69 -7.26 -0.10
N LEU A 195 -0.80 -7.18 0.89
CA LEU A 195 0.07 -6.01 1.08
C LEU A 195 0.92 -5.75 -0.17
N ARG A 196 1.47 -6.82 -0.76
CA ARG A 196 2.22 -6.77 -2.01
C ARG A 196 1.36 -6.27 -3.17
N GLN A 197 0.13 -6.76 -3.32
CA GLN A 197 -0.79 -6.28 -4.36
C GLN A 197 -1.09 -4.78 -4.22
N GLY A 198 -1.25 -4.29 -2.97
CA GLY A 198 -1.44 -2.86 -2.68
C GLY A 198 -0.31 -1.98 -3.19
N VAL A 199 0.93 -2.39 -2.92
CA VAL A 199 2.11 -1.65 -3.36
C VAL A 199 2.32 -1.81 -4.88
N GLN A 200 2.21 -3.05 -5.38
CA GLN A 200 2.43 -3.34 -6.80
C GLN A 200 1.42 -2.61 -7.69
N GLY A 201 0.13 -2.64 -7.34
CA GLY A 201 -0.93 -2.06 -8.17
C GLY A 201 -0.73 -0.58 -8.49
N ILE A 202 -0.10 0.16 -7.57
CA ILE A 202 0.21 1.59 -7.74
C ILE A 202 1.60 1.78 -8.35
N SER A 203 2.61 1.04 -7.90
CA SER A 203 3.98 1.21 -8.41
C SER A 203 4.10 0.79 -9.88
N ASP A 204 3.38 -0.25 -10.33
CA ASP A 204 3.41 -0.69 -11.73
C ASP A 204 2.88 0.40 -12.67
N LEU A 205 1.90 1.19 -12.25
CA LEU A 205 1.33 2.29 -13.05
C LEU A 205 2.33 3.40 -13.36
N ILE A 206 3.32 3.59 -12.49
CA ILE A 206 4.33 4.64 -12.62
C ILE A 206 5.61 4.10 -13.27
N THR A 207 5.94 2.84 -12.98
CA THR A 207 7.27 2.27 -13.31
C THR A 207 7.27 1.39 -14.54
N VAL A 208 6.12 0.79 -14.91
CA VAL A 208 6.02 -0.08 -16.08
C VAL A 208 5.53 0.74 -17.25
N THR A 209 6.35 0.81 -18.30
CA THR A 209 5.95 1.44 -19.57
C THR A 209 4.84 0.61 -20.22
N GLY A 210 3.62 1.10 -20.11
CA GLY A 210 2.43 0.60 -20.79
C GLY A 210 2.14 1.34 -22.11
N THR A 211 1.07 0.93 -22.79
CA THR A 211 0.57 1.57 -24.02
C THR A 211 -0.07 2.93 -23.71
N VAL A 212 -0.76 3.02 -22.58
CA VAL A 212 -1.25 4.27 -21.96
C VAL A 212 -0.50 4.43 -20.65
N ASN A 213 0.55 5.25 -20.66
CA ASN A 213 1.30 5.59 -19.47
C ASN A 213 0.56 6.65 -18.67
N LEU A 214 0.37 6.38 -17.38
CA LEU A 214 0.03 7.40 -16.41
C LEU A 214 1.30 8.12 -15.98
N ASP A 215 1.22 9.44 -15.81
CA ASP A 215 2.32 10.16 -15.21
C ASP A 215 2.21 10.18 -13.68
N PHE A 216 3.31 10.53 -13.01
CA PHE A 216 3.32 10.62 -11.56
C PHE A 216 2.39 11.74 -11.04
N ALA A 217 2.14 12.79 -11.82
CA ALA A 217 1.29 13.91 -11.43
C ALA A 217 -0.19 13.51 -11.37
N ASP A 218 -0.64 12.65 -12.28
CA ASP A 218 -1.95 12.02 -12.30
C ASP A 218 -2.19 11.23 -11.01
N VAL A 219 -1.28 10.28 -10.70
CA VAL A 219 -1.37 9.49 -9.46
C VAL A 219 -1.34 10.39 -8.23
N LYS A 220 -0.45 11.39 -8.21
CA LYS A 220 -0.37 12.35 -7.11
C LYS A 220 -1.67 13.13 -6.93
N THR A 221 -2.35 13.52 -8.02
CA THR A 221 -3.61 14.27 -7.96
C THR A 221 -4.73 13.46 -7.30
N ILE A 222 -4.79 12.15 -7.55
CA ILE A 222 -5.81 11.27 -6.95
C ILE A 222 -5.45 10.87 -5.53
N MET A 223 -4.17 10.74 -5.17
CA MET A 223 -3.79 10.18 -3.87
C MET A 223 -3.45 11.25 -2.82
N LEU A 224 -3.09 12.47 -3.22
CA LEU A 224 -2.68 13.51 -2.28
C LEU A 224 -3.81 13.93 -1.33
N ASN A 225 -3.59 13.79 -0.02
CA ASN A 225 -4.53 14.18 1.05
C ASN A 225 -5.96 13.65 0.91
N THR A 226 -6.12 12.43 0.40
CA THR A 226 -7.44 11.81 0.21
C THR A 226 -7.93 11.00 1.40
N GLY A 227 -7.06 10.70 2.35
CA GLY A 227 -7.44 9.96 3.54
C GLY A 227 -7.60 8.47 3.25
N MET A 228 -8.78 7.91 3.50
CA MET A 228 -8.99 6.46 3.33
C MET A 228 -9.16 6.09 1.86
N ALA A 229 -8.60 4.93 1.51
CA ALA A 229 -8.75 4.35 0.19
C ALA A 229 -9.08 2.86 0.27
N HIS A 230 -9.76 2.39 -0.77
CA HIS A 230 -10.11 1.00 -0.93
C HIS A 230 -9.48 0.47 -2.21
N MET A 231 -8.93 -0.74 -2.12
CA MET A 231 -8.34 -1.45 -3.27
C MET A 231 -9.12 -2.73 -3.52
N GLY A 232 -9.52 -2.91 -4.78
CA GLY A 232 -10.10 -4.14 -5.29
C GLY A 232 -9.28 -4.67 -6.45
N THR A 233 -9.12 -5.98 -6.52
CA THR A 233 -8.44 -6.67 -7.62
C THR A 233 -9.35 -7.75 -8.16
N GLY A 234 -9.40 -7.89 -9.47
CA GLY A 234 -10.09 -8.96 -10.17
C GLY A 234 -9.23 -9.56 -11.27
N HIS A 235 -9.42 -10.83 -11.55
CA HIS A 235 -8.67 -11.58 -12.54
C HIS A 235 -9.57 -12.58 -13.25
N ALA A 236 -9.54 -12.56 -14.58
CA ALA A 236 -10.33 -13.47 -15.38
C ALA A 236 -9.64 -13.81 -16.70
N SER A 237 -10.14 -14.85 -17.35
CA SER A 237 -9.64 -15.40 -18.61
C SER A 237 -10.79 -15.79 -19.54
N GLY A 238 -10.53 -15.89 -20.85
CA GLY A 238 -11.52 -16.28 -21.86
C GLY A 238 -12.39 -15.11 -22.38
N GLU A 239 -13.50 -15.45 -23.05
CA GLU A 239 -14.25 -14.48 -23.88
C GLU A 239 -14.80 -13.25 -23.11
N ASN A 240 -15.21 -13.43 -21.85
CA ASN A 240 -15.79 -12.35 -21.03
C ASN A 240 -14.81 -11.81 -19.97
N LYS A 241 -13.50 -12.07 -20.13
CA LYS A 241 -12.48 -11.77 -19.11
C LYS A 241 -12.53 -10.33 -18.60
N ALA A 242 -12.75 -9.36 -19.47
CA ALA A 242 -12.81 -7.95 -19.07
C ALA A 242 -13.98 -7.63 -18.13
N GLU A 243 -15.18 -8.15 -18.46
CA GLU A 243 -16.39 -7.91 -17.66
C GLU A 243 -16.29 -8.64 -16.31
N ASP A 244 -15.83 -9.88 -16.32
CA ASP A 244 -15.72 -10.71 -15.12
C ASP A 244 -14.65 -10.16 -14.16
N ALA A 245 -13.47 -9.78 -14.68
CA ALA A 245 -12.43 -9.17 -13.86
C ALA A 245 -12.86 -7.79 -13.29
N ALA A 246 -13.62 -6.99 -14.05
CA ALA A 246 -14.11 -5.71 -13.56
C ALA A 246 -15.13 -5.90 -12.44
N LYS A 247 -16.06 -6.85 -12.59
CA LYS A 247 -17.02 -7.20 -11.52
C LYS A 247 -16.31 -7.70 -10.28
N GLU A 248 -15.33 -8.60 -10.43
CA GLU A 248 -14.56 -9.11 -9.31
C GLU A 248 -13.78 -7.99 -8.60
N ALA A 249 -13.19 -7.05 -9.33
CA ALA A 249 -12.48 -5.92 -8.74
C ALA A 249 -13.42 -5.02 -7.91
N ILE A 250 -14.60 -4.71 -8.43
CA ILE A 250 -15.61 -3.86 -7.76
C ILE A 250 -16.27 -4.56 -6.57
N GLN A 251 -16.40 -5.88 -6.64
CA GLN A 251 -16.99 -6.71 -5.58
C GLN A 251 -15.93 -7.39 -4.72
N SER A 252 -14.67 -6.95 -4.83
CA SER A 252 -13.54 -7.63 -4.23
C SER A 252 -13.74 -7.71 -2.71
N PRO A 253 -13.57 -8.89 -2.10
CA PRO A 253 -13.68 -9.04 -0.64
C PRO A 253 -12.70 -8.15 0.13
N LEU A 254 -11.60 -7.73 -0.52
CA LEU A 254 -10.58 -6.85 0.04
C LEU A 254 -11.07 -5.41 0.24
N LEU A 255 -12.18 -5.03 -0.40
CA LEU A 255 -12.84 -3.76 -0.16
C LEU A 255 -13.51 -3.78 1.22
N GLU A 256 -13.12 -2.83 2.09
CA GLU A 256 -13.74 -2.68 3.41
C GLU A 256 -15.18 -2.13 3.26
N THR A 257 -15.40 -1.22 2.31
CA THR A 257 -16.72 -0.71 1.90
C THR A 257 -16.89 -0.73 0.38
N SER A 258 -18.09 -0.41 -0.12
CA SER A 258 -18.34 -0.23 -1.56
C SER A 258 -17.46 0.87 -2.15
N ILE A 259 -17.17 0.80 -3.45
CA ILE A 259 -16.54 1.90 -4.20
C ILE A 259 -17.53 3.01 -4.58
N GLU A 260 -18.82 2.82 -4.30
CA GLU A 260 -19.85 3.84 -4.48
C GLU A 260 -19.51 5.12 -3.71
N GLY A 261 -19.62 6.27 -4.38
CA GLY A 261 -19.31 7.58 -3.82
C GLY A 261 -17.81 7.94 -3.80
N ALA A 262 -16.94 7.12 -4.37
CA ALA A 262 -15.55 7.50 -4.58
C ALA A 262 -15.44 8.64 -5.60
N ARG A 263 -14.74 9.71 -5.25
CA ARG A 263 -14.52 10.89 -6.11
C ARG A 263 -13.19 10.87 -6.86
N GLY A 264 -12.26 10.00 -6.46
CA GLY A 264 -11.00 9.78 -7.15
C GLY A 264 -10.76 8.30 -7.35
N VAL A 265 -10.55 7.86 -8.59
CA VAL A 265 -10.45 6.44 -8.93
C VAL A 265 -9.25 6.20 -9.84
N ILE A 266 -8.41 5.23 -9.50
CA ILE A 266 -7.35 4.72 -10.37
C ILE A 266 -7.74 3.32 -10.84
N ILE A 267 -7.75 3.13 -12.15
CA ILE A 267 -8.01 1.84 -12.79
C ILE A 267 -6.73 1.42 -13.51
N ASN A 268 -6.16 0.29 -13.08
CA ASN A 268 -5.05 -0.36 -13.76
C ASN A 268 -5.54 -1.64 -14.43
N ILE A 269 -5.39 -1.74 -15.74
CA ILE A 269 -5.67 -2.96 -16.49
C ILE A 269 -4.36 -3.57 -16.96
N THR A 270 -4.07 -4.78 -16.50
CA THR A 270 -2.94 -5.59 -16.94
C THR A 270 -3.43 -6.75 -17.80
N GLY A 271 -2.84 -6.95 -18.97
CA GLY A 271 -3.16 -8.07 -19.86
C GLY A 271 -2.01 -8.39 -20.81
N GLY A 272 -2.17 -9.43 -21.63
CA GLY A 272 -1.20 -9.81 -22.64
C GLY A 272 -1.16 -8.87 -23.85
N GLU A 273 -0.33 -9.21 -24.84
CA GLU A 273 -0.30 -8.53 -26.13
C GLU A 273 -1.64 -8.63 -26.90
N ASP A 274 -2.50 -9.56 -26.50
CA ASP A 274 -3.86 -9.77 -27.01
C ASP A 274 -4.91 -8.83 -26.39
N LEU A 275 -4.53 -7.97 -25.43
CA LEU A 275 -5.46 -7.05 -24.77
C LEU A 275 -6.09 -6.08 -25.76
N GLY A 276 -7.41 -6.23 -25.98
CA GLY A 276 -8.16 -5.44 -26.95
C GLY A 276 -8.71 -4.12 -26.38
N LEU A 277 -8.86 -3.12 -27.24
CA LEU A 277 -9.49 -1.84 -26.85
C LEU A 277 -10.95 -2.01 -26.37
N GLN A 278 -11.69 -2.97 -26.95
CA GLN A 278 -13.08 -3.24 -26.53
C GLN A 278 -13.16 -3.82 -25.11
N GLU A 279 -12.20 -4.65 -24.73
CA GLU A 279 -12.08 -5.22 -23.39
C GLU A 279 -11.80 -4.11 -22.37
N VAL A 280 -10.82 -3.26 -22.68
CA VAL A 280 -10.50 -2.07 -21.90
C VAL A 280 -11.72 -1.16 -21.72
N ASN A 281 -12.45 -0.84 -22.80
CA ASN A 281 -13.62 0.03 -22.73
C ASN A 281 -14.74 -0.58 -21.88
N THR A 282 -15.00 -1.88 -22.05
CA THR A 282 -16.03 -2.60 -21.27
C THR A 282 -15.72 -2.56 -19.77
N ALA A 283 -14.47 -2.84 -19.40
CA ALA A 283 -14.02 -2.77 -18.01
C ALA A 283 -14.16 -1.36 -17.42
N ALA A 284 -13.70 -0.34 -18.15
CA ALA A 284 -13.74 1.05 -17.71
C ALA A 284 -15.19 1.55 -17.52
N GLU A 285 -16.09 1.26 -18.46
CA GLU A 285 -17.51 1.63 -18.35
C GLU A 285 -18.18 0.99 -17.14
N LEU A 286 -17.86 -0.27 -16.84
CA LEU A 286 -18.47 -0.99 -15.73
C LEU A 286 -18.04 -0.37 -14.40
N ILE A 287 -16.75 -0.04 -14.24
CA ILE A 287 -16.23 0.63 -13.03
C ILE A 287 -16.79 2.05 -12.90
N GLN A 288 -16.86 2.81 -14.00
CA GLN A 288 -17.40 4.18 -14.00
C GLN A 288 -18.85 4.23 -13.52
N ARG A 289 -19.67 3.22 -13.84
CA ARG A 289 -21.06 3.13 -13.38
C ARG A 289 -21.20 2.83 -11.89
N SER A 290 -20.14 2.38 -11.23
CA SER A 290 -20.12 2.01 -9.81
C SER A 290 -19.53 3.08 -8.89
N VAL A 291 -19.07 4.21 -9.45
CA VAL A 291 -18.44 5.32 -8.69
C VAL A 291 -19.24 6.61 -8.87
N ASP A 292 -18.81 7.71 -8.23
CA ASP A 292 -19.50 9.00 -8.36
C ASP A 292 -19.49 9.49 -9.83
N PRO A 293 -20.60 10.04 -10.37
CA PRO A 293 -20.63 10.55 -11.74
C PRO A 293 -19.62 11.67 -12.03
N GLU A 294 -19.25 12.44 -11.00
CA GLU A 294 -18.25 13.51 -11.08
C GLU A 294 -16.86 13.03 -10.61
N ALA A 295 -16.67 11.71 -10.45
CA ALA A 295 -15.38 11.16 -10.05
C ALA A 295 -14.30 11.47 -11.09
N ASN A 296 -13.13 11.89 -10.60
CA ASN A 296 -11.93 11.94 -11.40
C ASN A 296 -11.38 10.52 -11.57
N ILE A 297 -11.46 9.98 -12.79
CA ILE A 297 -11.03 8.62 -13.10
C ILE A 297 -9.75 8.68 -13.91
N ILE A 298 -8.72 8.01 -13.40
CA ILE A 298 -7.42 7.86 -14.04
C ILE A 298 -7.25 6.42 -14.48
N PHE A 299 -6.85 6.24 -15.73
CA PHE A 299 -6.83 4.95 -16.39
C PHE A 299 -5.43 4.61 -16.92
N GLY A 300 -4.90 3.47 -16.51
CA GLY A 300 -3.62 2.94 -16.97
C GLY A 300 -3.77 1.53 -17.56
N THR A 301 -2.93 1.22 -18.54
CA THR A 301 -2.81 -0.13 -19.12
C THR A 301 -1.38 -0.61 -19.01
N VAL A 302 -1.19 -1.84 -18.57
CA VAL A 302 0.11 -2.52 -18.55
C VAL A 302 0.04 -3.76 -19.43
N ILE A 303 1.01 -3.92 -20.32
CA ILE A 303 1.15 -5.15 -21.11
C ILE A 303 2.16 -6.07 -20.42
N ASP A 304 1.69 -7.23 -19.98
CA ASP A 304 2.52 -8.31 -19.46
C ASP A 304 2.53 -9.48 -20.46
N PRO A 305 3.64 -9.71 -21.19
CA PRO A 305 3.74 -10.81 -22.17
C PRO A 305 3.50 -12.20 -21.59
N ASN A 306 3.55 -12.37 -20.26
CA ASN A 306 3.28 -13.65 -19.61
C ASN A 306 1.78 -13.92 -19.40
N MET A 307 0.91 -12.92 -19.58
CA MET A 307 -0.54 -13.01 -19.38
C MET A 307 -1.28 -13.31 -20.68
N SER A 308 -1.16 -14.54 -21.19
CA SER A 308 -1.89 -14.96 -22.40
C SER A 308 -3.35 -15.27 -22.08
N ASP A 309 -4.28 -14.64 -22.80
CA ASP A 309 -5.73 -14.80 -22.61
C ASP A 309 -6.24 -14.48 -21.19
N GLU A 310 -5.49 -13.64 -20.47
CA GLU A 310 -5.78 -13.27 -19.10
C GLU A 310 -5.82 -11.75 -18.96
N ILE A 311 -6.72 -11.26 -18.11
CA ILE A 311 -6.78 -9.86 -17.72
C ILE A 311 -6.80 -9.77 -16.20
N LYS A 312 -6.10 -8.77 -15.66
CA LYS A 312 -6.12 -8.41 -14.25
C LYS A 312 -6.47 -6.93 -14.15
N ILE A 313 -7.47 -6.63 -13.34
CA ILE A 313 -7.93 -5.26 -13.12
C ILE A 313 -7.72 -4.92 -11.65
N THR A 314 -7.03 -3.81 -11.39
CA THR A 314 -6.88 -3.25 -10.05
C THR A 314 -7.58 -1.91 -10.01
N VAL A 315 -8.48 -1.74 -9.04
CA VAL A 315 -9.23 -0.50 -8.80
C VAL A 315 -8.80 0.05 -7.46
N ILE A 316 -8.44 1.33 -7.42
CA ILE A 316 -8.14 2.06 -6.20
C ILE A 316 -9.07 3.24 -6.12
N ALA A 317 -9.95 3.22 -5.15
CA ALA A 317 -10.97 4.22 -4.92
C ALA A 317 -10.58 5.08 -3.71
N THR A 318 -10.73 6.39 -3.84
CA THR A 318 -10.32 7.42 -2.87
C THR A 318 -11.37 8.53 -2.80
N GLY A 319 -11.27 9.38 -1.78
CA GLY A 319 -12.10 10.58 -1.68
C GLY A 319 -13.58 10.27 -1.43
N PHE A 320 -13.84 9.21 -0.64
CA PHE A 320 -15.17 8.90 -0.13
C PHE A 320 -15.66 10.06 0.75
N GLU A 321 -16.93 10.43 0.61
CA GLU A 321 -17.55 11.39 1.52
C GLU A 321 -17.52 10.83 2.96
N ASP A 322 -17.04 11.62 3.92
CA ASP A 322 -17.14 11.33 5.35
C ASP A 322 -18.63 11.23 5.75
N GLN A 323 -19.23 10.05 5.60
CA GLN A 323 -20.58 9.80 6.12
C GLN A 323 -20.64 9.92 7.66
N ASP A 324 -19.48 9.98 8.34
CA ASP A 324 -19.38 10.18 9.79
C ASP A 324 -19.70 11.61 10.27
N GLN A 325 -19.84 12.60 9.38
CA GLN A 325 -20.24 13.96 9.79
C GLN A 325 -21.76 14.20 9.83
N ILE A 326 -22.60 13.24 9.41
CA ILE A 326 -24.08 13.36 9.46
C ILE A 326 -24.66 12.71 10.74
N LYS A 327 -23.99 12.87 11.88
CA LYS A 327 -24.59 12.62 13.20
C LYS A 327 -24.47 13.85 14.09
N THR A 328 -25.11 14.94 13.68
CA THR A 328 -25.50 15.99 14.63
C THR A 328 -26.72 15.46 15.40
N PRO A 329 -26.68 15.35 16.73
CA PRO A 329 -27.89 15.10 17.51
C PRO A 329 -28.74 16.38 17.43
N GLY A 330 -29.88 16.30 16.75
CA GLY A 330 -30.94 17.26 16.93
C GLY A 330 -31.44 17.15 18.37
N PHE A 331 -31.12 18.16 19.18
CA PHE A 331 -31.85 18.44 20.41
C PHE A 331 -33.10 19.24 20.01
N ASP A 332 -34.27 18.65 20.21
CA ASP A 332 -35.52 19.35 20.53
C ASP A 332 -36.00 18.86 21.90
#